data_AF-A0A1I3HBW2-F1
#
_entry.id   AF-A0A1I3HBW2-F1
#
_cell.length_a   1.000
_cell.length_b   1.000
_cell.length_c   1.000
_cell.angle_alpha   90.00
_cell.angle_beta   90.00
_cell.angle_gamma   90.00
#
_symmetry.space_group_name_H-M   'P 1'
#
loop_
_entity.id
_entity.type
_entity.pdbx_description
1 polymer ?
#
loop_
_entity_poly.entity_id
_entity_poly.type
_entity_poly.pdbx_seq_one_letter_code
_entity_poly.pdbx_strand_id
1 'polypeptide(L)'
;MPYALFCNDSQISKAYPDEADVWKLAQRSGLVVDIGTDDERPGPRRVLDNDYEIKSCRAAQGEDPAQNKADADRESGMELLLNS
;
A
#
# COMPACT_ATOMS: atom_id res chain seq x y z
N MET A 1 -14.63 -0.43 -4.63
CA MET A 1 -13.74 -0.48 -5.81
C MET A 1 -12.37 -0.85 -5.30
N PRO A 2 -11.65 -1.80 -5.93
CA PRO A 2 -10.34 -2.19 -5.44
C PRO A 2 -9.28 -1.11 -5.70
N TYR A 3 -8.19 -1.18 -4.94
CA TYR A 3 -7.05 -0.27 -5.00
C TYR A 3 -5.76 -1.06 -5.13
N ALA A 4 -4.78 -0.50 -5.83
CA ALA A 4 -3.45 -1.08 -5.93
C ALA A 4 -2.39 0.01 -5.84
N LEU A 5 -1.17 -0.40 -5.53
CA LEU A 5 0.00 0.46 -5.52
C LEU A 5 0.64 0.47 -6.90
N PHE A 6 0.91 1.67 -7.37
CA PHE A 6 1.57 1.97 -8.64
C PHE A 6 2.93 2.57 -8.35
N CYS A 7 3.90 2.24 -9.18
CA CYS A 7 5.20 2.91 -9.24
C CYS A 7 5.40 3.42 -10.67
N ASN A 8 5.55 4.74 -10.85
CA ASN A 8 5.65 5.37 -12.18
C ASN A 8 4.55 4.85 -13.17
N ASP A 9 3.29 4.90 -12.75
CA ASP A 9 2.12 4.38 -13.49
C ASP A 9 2.12 2.88 -13.82
N SER A 10 3.10 2.10 -13.32
CA SER A 10 3.11 0.64 -13.42
C SER A 10 2.55 0.03 -12.14
N GLN A 11 1.56 -0.86 -12.27
CA GLN A 11 1.01 -1.58 -11.12
C GLN A 11 2.07 -2.53 -10.56
N ILE A 12 2.47 -2.32 -9.30
CA ILE A 12 3.49 -3.16 -8.64
C ILE A 12 2.91 -4.04 -7.53
N SER A 13 1.70 -3.74 -7.03
CA SER A 13 1.01 -4.59 -6.05
C SER A 13 -0.22 -5.28 -6.64
N LYS A 14 -0.62 -6.37 -5.98
CA LYS A 14 -1.95 -6.97 -6.16
C LYS A 14 -3.05 -5.94 -5.81
N ALA A 15 -4.27 -6.15 -6.29
CA ALA A 15 -5.40 -5.30 -5.93
C ALA A 15 -5.97 -5.69 -4.56
N TYR A 16 -6.27 -4.70 -3.73
CA TYR A 16 -6.85 -4.83 -2.39
C TYR A 16 -8.26 -4.22 -2.38
N PRO A 17 -9.14 -4.67 -1.47
CA PRO A 17 -10.52 -4.18 -1.44
C PRO A 17 -10.61 -2.72 -1.03
N ASP A 18 -9.69 -2.27 -0.18
CA ASP A 18 -9.67 -0.95 0.43
C ASP A 18 -8.31 -0.26 0.25
N GLU A 19 -8.33 1.05 0.02
CA GLU A 19 -7.14 1.89 -0.03
C GLU A 19 -6.32 1.78 1.27
N ALA A 20 -6.99 1.70 2.43
CA ALA A 20 -6.33 1.58 3.72
C ALA A 20 -5.45 0.32 3.84
N ASP A 21 -5.79 -0.77 3.14
CA ASP A 21 -4.97 -1.98 3.14
C ASP A 21 -3.73 -1.80 2.27
N VAL A 22 -3.84 -1.08 1.15
CA VAL A 22 -2.68 -0.70 0.32
C VAL A 22 -1.75 0.25 1.08
N TRP A 23 -2.29 1.19 1.84
CA TRP A 23 -1.50 2.06 2.72
C TRP A 23 -0.73 1.29 3.79
N LYS A 24 -1.37 0.31 4.45
CA LYS A 24 -0.67 -0.56 5.42
C LYS A 24 0.44 -1.35 4.76
N LEU A 25 0.23 -1.85 3.55
CA LEU A 25 1.25 -2.54 2.77
C LEU A 25 2.42 -1.60 2.48
N ALA A 26 2.15 -0.44 1.88
CA ALA A 26 3.18 0.54 1.56
C ALA A 26 3.96 1.00 2.81
N GLN A 27 3.27 1.19 3.93
CA GLN A 27 3.91 1.56 5.20
C GLN A 27 4.83 0.45 5.72
N ARG A 28 4.41 -0.82 5.64
CA ARG A 28 5.25 -1.96 6.03
C ARG A 28 6.47 -2.11 5.12
N SER A 29 6.30 -1.85 3.83
CA SER A 29 7.39 -1.87 2.85
C SER A 29 8.31 -0.65 2.94
N GLY A 30 8.05 0.31 3.84
CA GLY A 30 8.87 1.53 3.99
C GLY A 30 8.70 2.54 2.85
N LEU A 31 7.61 2.44 2.08
CA LEU A 31 7.29 3.33 0.95
C LEU A 31 6.55 4.61 1.38
N VAL A 32 6.15 4.67 2.65
CA VAL A 32 5.47 5.83 3.22
C VAL A 32 6.51 6.76 3.82
N VAL A 33 6.58 7.97 3.29
CA VAL A 33 7.46 9.05 3.73
C VAL A 33 6.66 10.04 4.57
N ASP A 34 7.24 10.45 5.69
CA ASP A 34 6.68 11.50 6.52
C ASP A 34 7.19 12.85 5.99
N ILE A 35 6.36 13.57 5.23
CA ILE A 35 6.73 14.92 4.78
C ILE A 35 6.46 15.89 5.92
N GLY A 36 7.54 16.52 6.38
CA GLY A 36 7.50 17.60 7.37
C GLY A 36 6.59 18.73 6.89
N THR A 37 5.93 19.39 7.84
CA THR A 37 4.94 20.44 7.59
C THR A 37 5.42 21.49 6.60
N ASP A 38 4.83 21.48 5.40
CA ASP A 38 4.87 22.63 4.50
C ASP A 38 3.91 23.71 5.04
N ASP A 39 4.33 24.97 4.93
CA ASP A 39 3.78 26.16 5.61
C ASP A 39 2.26 26.34 5.44
N GLU A 40 1.66 25.70 4.43
CA GLU A 40 0.24 25.81 4.11
C GLU A 40 -0.70 24.87 4.89
N ARG A 41 -0.22 23.77 5.52
CA ARG A 41 -1.10 22.85 6.27
C ARG A 41 -0.43 22.21 7.50
N PRO A 42 -0.90 22.47 8.73
CA PRO A 42 -0.28 21.96 9.94
C PRO A 42 -0.52 20.45 10.11
N GLY A 43 0.56 19.68 10.18
CA GLY A 43 0.59 18.27 10.56
C GLY A 43 1.51 17.41 9.69
N PRO A 44 2.27 16.45 10.27
CA PRO A 44 3.04 15.48 9.51
C PRO A 44 2.10 14.69 8.60
N ARG A 45 2.29 14.82 7.28
CA ARG A 45 1.55 14.02 6.30
C ARG A 45 2.40 12.81 5.93
N ARG A 46 1.88 11.63 6.28
CA ARG A 46 2.34 10.38 5.70
C ARG A 46 1.86 10.31 4.26
N VAL A 47 2.77 10.51 3.33
CA VAL A 47 2.53 10.38 1.91
C VAL A 47 3.34 9.21 1.37
N LEU A 48 2.99 8.71 0.21
CA LEU A 48 3.88 7.81 -0.50
C LEU A 48 5.04 8.61 -1.06
N ASP A 49 6.17 7.94 -1.24
CA ASP A 49 7.28 8.52 -2.00
C ASP A 49 6.80 8.95 -3.40
N ASN A 50 7.45 9.94 -4.02
CA ASN A 50 6.97 10.57 -5.26
C ASN A 50 6.84 9.58 -6.42
N ASP A 51 7.61 8.49 -6.39
CA ASP A 51 7.55 7.43 -7.37
C ASP A 51 6.33 6.51 -7.19
N TYR A 52 5.63 6.56 -6.04
CA TYR A 52 4.56 5.63 -5.67
C TYR A 52 3.21 6.31 -5.49
N GLU A 53 2.16 5.67 -5.98
CA GLU A 53 0.78 6.18 -5.88
C GLU A 53 -0.21 5.05 -5.61
N ILE A 54 -1.22 5.31 -4.79
CA ILE A 54 -2.36 4.39 -4.65
C ILE A 54 -3.47 4.90 -5.55
N LYS A 55 -3.87 4.07 -6.51
CA LYS A 55 -4.96 4.38 -7.45
C LYS A 55 -6.01 3.28 -7.39
N SER A 56 -7.27 3.67 -7.59
CA SER A 56 -8.35 2.71 -7.76
C SER A 56 -8.12 1.93 -9.05
N CYS A 57 -8.26 0.62 -8.99
CA CYS A 57 -7.93 -0.27 -10.10
C CYS A 57 -8.92 -1.41 -10.20
N ARG A 58 -8.89 -2.08 -11.36
CA ARG A 58 -9.67 -3.30 -11.56
C ARG A 58 -8.83 -4.48 -11.10
N ALA A 59 -9.43 -5.34 -10.28
CA ALA A 59 -8.81 -6.63 -9.96
C ALA A 59 -8.56 -7.40 -11.27
N ALA A 60 -7.38 -8.01 -11.39
CA ALA A 60 -7.06 -8.83 -12.54
C ALA A 60 -8.05 -10.02 -12.67
N GLN A 61 -8.19 -10.58 -13.87
CA GLN A 61 -9.07 -11.74 -14.06
C GLN A 61 -8.59 -12.93 -13.22
N GLY A 62 -9.42 -13.39 -12.29
CA GLY A 62 -9.08 -14.45 -11.34
C GLY A 62 -8.38 -13.98 -10.06
N GLU A 63 -8.13 -12.68 -9.94
CA GLU A 63 -7.62 -12.07 -8.71
C GLU A 63 -8.79 -11.73 -7.79
N ASP A 64 -8.73 -12.20 -6.54
CA ASP A 64 -9.69 -11.85 -5.50
C ASP A 64 -9.05 -10.87 -4.50
N PRO A 65 -9.52 -9.61 -4.43
CA PRO A 65 -8.94 -8.63 -3.54
C PRO A 65 -8.99 -9.04 -2.06
N ALA A 66 -10.06 -9.73 -1.63
CA ALA A 66 -10.18 -10.17 -0.25
C ALA A 66 -9.15 -11.28 0.05
N GLN A 67 -8.91 -12.17 -0.90
CA GLN A 67 -7.83 -13.17 -0.79
C GLN A 67 -6.45 -12.50 -0.73
N ASN A 68 -6.20 -11.46 -1.52
CA ASN A 68 -4.93 -10.72 -1.51
C ASN A 68 -4.66 -10.05 -0.16
N LYS A 69 -5.71 -9.50 0.46
CA LYS A 69 -5.63 -8.97 1.83
C LYS A 69 -5.27 -10.06 2.83
N ALA A 70 -5.94 -11.21 2.77
CA ALA A 70 -5.69 -12.33 3.67
C ALA A 70 -4.27 -12.90 3.50
N ASP A 71 -3.78 -12.97 2.26
CA ASP A 71 -2.42 -13.42 1.93
C ASP A 71 -1.38 -12.46 2.51
N ALA A 72 -1.53 -11.16 2.24
CA ALA A 72 -0.59 -10.14 2.72
C ALA A 72 -0.54 -10.04 4.26
N ASP A 73 -1.67 -10.22 4.94
CA ASP A 73 -1.73 -10.27 6.41
C ASP A 73 -0.97 -11.49 6.94
N ARG A 74 -1.15 -12.64 6.29
CA ARG A 74 -0.51 -13.90 6.65
C ARG A 74 1.00 -13.87 6.42
N GLU A 75 1.44 -13.31 5.30
CA GLU A 75 2.87 -13.09 5.00
C GLU A 75 3.50 -12.12 6.00
N SER A 76 2.80 -11.04 6.35
CA SER A 76 3.28 -10.07 7.35
C SER A 76 3.47 -10.70 8.74
N GLY A 77 2.57 -11.61 9.14
CA GLY A 77 2.71 -12.35 10.38
C GLY A 77 3.92 -13.29 10.39
N MET A 78 4.28 -13.85 9.23
CA MET A 78 5.41 -14.77 9.07
C MET A 78 6.76 -14.05 9.01
N GLU A 79 6.83 -12.88 8.36
CA GLU A 79 8.07 -12.10 8.27
C GLU A 79 8.53 -11.56 9.64
N LEU A 80 7.59 -11.20 10.53
CA LEU A 80 7.89 -10.86 11.93
C LEU A 80 8.51 -12.02 12.72
N LEU A 81 8.15 -13.27 12.39
CA LEU A 81 8.65 -14.48 13.06
C LEU A 81 10.05 -14.89 12.54
N LEU A 82 10.37 -14.58 11.28
CA LEU A 82 11.65 -14.95 10.68
C LEU A 82 12.79 -13.95 10.98
N ASN A 83 12.45 -12.71 11.36
CA ASN A 83 13.43 -11.67 11.68
C ASN A 83 13.70 -11.55 13.21
N SER A 84 13.45 -12.62 13.98
CA SER A 84 13.71 -12.73 15.43
C SER A 84 15.09 -13.31 15.75
#